data_AF-A0A0R3X9D2-F1
#
_entry.id   AF-A0A0R3X9D2-F1
#
_cell.length_a   1.000
_cell.length_b   1.000
_cell.length_c   1.000
_cell.angle_alpha   90.00
_cell.angle_beta   90.00
_cell.angle_gamma   90.00
#
_symmetry.space_group_name_H-M   'P 1'
#
loop_
_entity.id
_entity.type
_entity.pdbx_description
1 polymer ?
#
loop_
_entity_poly.entity_id
_entity_poly.type
_entity_poly.pdbx_seq_one_letter_code
_entity_poly.pdbx_strand_id
1 'polypeptide(L)'
;MGPWWLGLGAASVGISPCPTVGTVLPFLKQCLSVPQTFAVRNYKVVGRLRLRCRDCFFERRDNRLYVECKTHARHRQAQIMTEPRTPWRFRRKIWKHVRWY
;
A
#
# COMPACT_ATOMS: atom_id res chain seq x y z
N MET A 1 47.02 2.28 15.02
CA MET A 1 47.97 1.24 14.59
C MET A 1 47.32 0.50 13.43
N GLY A 2 47.90 0.61 12.22
CA GLY A 2 47.49 -0.21 11.06
C GLY A 2 47.76 -1.69 11.33
N PRO A 3 47.38 -2.62 10.42
CA PRO A 3 48.02 -2.70 9.09
C PRO A 3 47.02 -2.98 7.94
N TRP A 4 47.08 -2.32 6.78
CA TRP A 4 48.07 -2.48 5.70
C TRP A 4 48.13 -3.92 5.18
N TRP A 5 47.27 -4.23 4.21
CA TRP A 5 47.58 -5.22 3.18
C TRP A 5 47.71 -4.49 1.85
N LEU A 6 48.97 -4.22 1.50
CA LEU A 6 49.46 -4.13 0.12
C LEU A 6 49.12 -5.50 -0.50
N GLY A 7 48.36 -5.57 -1.59
CA GLY A 7 48.77 -5.13 -2.92
C GLY A 7 49.11 -6.37 -3.73
N LEU A 8 48.64 -6.45 -4.97
CA LEU A 8 49.26 -7.12 -6.12
C LEU A 8 48.27 -7.06 -7.27
N GLY A 9 48.56 -6.17 -8.23
CA GLY A 9 47.86 -6.13 -9.49
C GLY A 9 48.27 -7.27 -10.41
N ALA A 10 47.46 -7.46 -11.46
CA ALA A 10 47.94 -7.93 -12.75
C ALA A 10 46.90 -7.48 -13.78
N ALA A 11 47.27 -6.46 -14.55
CA ALA A 11 46.63 -6.17 -15.81
C ALA A 11 47.19 -7.11 -16.88
N SER A 12 46.34 -7.37 -17.87
CA SER A 12 46.63 -7.51 -19.31
C SER A 12 46.49 -8.89 -19.97
N VAL A 13 45.90 -8.79 -21.18
CA VAL A 13 45.92 -9.70 -22.34
C VAL A 13 45.13 -11.00 -22.13
N GLY A 14 44.13 -11.38 -22.90
CA GLY A 14 43.78 -11.10 -24.29
C GLY A 14 43.42 -12.45 -24.93
N ILE A 15 42.59 -12.38 -25.98
CA ILE A 15 42.38 -13.41 -27.01
C ILE A 15 41.32 -14.49 -26.70
N SER A 16 40.22 -14.36 -27.47
CA SER A 16 39.20 -15.36 -27.79
C SER A 16 39.81 -16.63 -28.39
N PRO A 17 39.23 -17.81 -28.15
CA PRO A 17 38.52 -18.42 -29.28
C PRO A 17 37.20 -19.10 -28.86
N CYS A 18 36.20 -18.93 -29.72
CA CYS A 18 35.03 -19.80 -29.77
C CYS A 18 35.45 -21.25 -30.04
N PRO A 19 34.79 -22.22 -29.39
CA PRO A 19 34.50 -23.50 -30.01
C PRO A 19 32.99 -23.64 -30.23
N THR A 20 32.62 -23.48 -31.49
CA THR A 20 31.69 -24.29 -32.30
C THR A 20 30.91 -25.41 -31.59
N VAL A 21 29.59 -25.28 -31.70
CA VAL A 21 28.57 -26.35 -31.85
C VAL A 21 28.40 -27.30 -30.66
N GLY A 22 27.29 -27.11 -29.97
CA GLY A 22 26.78 -28.09 -29.02
C GLY A 22 25.37 -27.75 -28.58
N THR A 23 24.40 -28.30 -29.31
CA THR A 23 23.09 -28.69 -28.79
C THR A 23 22.06 -27.56 -28.57
N VAL A 24 21.24 -27.42 -29.61
CA VAL A 24 19.84 -27.00 -29.57
C VAL A 24 19.07 -27.61 -28.38
N LEU A 25 18.71 -26.77 -27.41
CA LEU A 25 17.46 -26.91 -26.66
C LEU A 25 16.84 -25.52 -26.52
N PRO A 26 15.63 -25.28 -27.07
CA PRO A 26 15.01 -23.98 -27.07
C PRO A 26 14.54 -23.67 -25.65
N PHE A 27 15.32 -22.87 -24.93
CA PHE A 27 14.91 -22.30 -23.66
C PHE A 27 13.97 -21.12 -23.90
N LEU A 28 12.86 -21.39 -24.58
CA LEU A 28 11.68 -20.53 -24.53
C LEU A 28 11.04 -20.76 -23.15
N LYS A 29 11.63 -20.09 -22.17
CA LYS A 29 11.04 -19.84 -20.86
C LYS A 29 9.69 -19.17 -21.08
N GLN A 30 8.67 -20.01 -21.13
CA GLN A 30 7.33 -19.82 -20.61
C GLN A 30 7.02 -18.37 -20.26
N CYS A 31 6.34 -17.68 -21.18
CA CYS A 31 5.61 -16.45 -20.88
C CYS A 31 4.52 -16.82 -19.86
N LEU A 32 4.88 -16.81 -18.58
CA LEU A 32 3.91 -16.78 -17.50
C LEU A 32 3.10 -15.50 -17.72
N SER A 33 1.86 -15.70 -18.17
CA SER A 33 0.82 -14.69 -18.14
C SER A 33 0.66 -14.22 -16.70
N VAL A 34 1.44 -13.18 -16.34
CA VAL A 34 1.25 -12.47 -15.08
C VAL A 34 -0.20 -12.01 -15.10
N PRO A 35 -1.06 -12.44 -14.15
CA PRO A 35 -2.38 -11.86 -14.03
C PRO A 35 -2.15 -10.38 -13.78
N GLN A 36 -2.48 -9.56 -14.78
CA GLN A 36 -2.43 -8.12 -14.69
C GLN A 36 -3.40 -7.72 -13.59
N THR A 37 -2.88 -7.58 -12.37
CA THR A 37 -3.65 -7.08 -11.25
C THR A 37 -3.96 -5.63 -11.60
N PHE A 38 -5.13 -5.40 -12.19
CA PHE A 38 -5.67 -4.07 -12.35
C PHE A 38 -5.68 -3.45 -10.96
N ALA A 39 -4.80 -2.48 -10.73
CA ALA A 39 -4.74 -1.76 -9.47
C ALA A 39 -6.02 -0.93 -9.37
N VAL A 40 -7.10 -1.57 -8.90
CA VAL A 40 -8.32 -0.89 -8.50
C VAL A 40 -7.89 0.10 -7.44
N ARG A 41 -8.02 1.39 -7.73
CA ARG A 41 -7.61 2.46 -6.82
C ARG A 41 -8.50 2.38 -5.58
N ASN A 42 -8.01 1.71 -4.56
CA ASN A 42 -8.72 1.47 -3.31
C ASN A 42 -8.85 2.76 -2.50
N TYR A 43 -9.98 2.94 -1.82
CA TYR A 43 -10.17 4.05 -0.89
C TYR A 43 -9.16 3.98 0.26
N LYS A 44 -8.62 5.12 0.68
CA LYS A 44 -7.86 5.18 1.94
C LYS A 44 -8.85 5.10 3.10
N VAL A 45 -8.82 3.99 3.84
CA VAL A 45 -9.67 3.84 5.03
C VAL A 45 -9.07 4.63 6.20
N VAL A 46 -9.84 5.56 6.78
CA VAL A 46 -9.40 6.45 7.87
C VAL A 46 -10.54 6.72 8.85
N GLY A 47 -10.20 6.88 10.13
CA GLY A 47 -11.20 7.13 11.18
C GLY A 47 -11.83 8.52 11.07
N ARG A 48 -11.03 9.54 10.75
CA ARG A 48 -11.49 10.91 10.51
C ARG A 48 -11.27 11.29 9.06
N LEU A 49 -12.36 11.51 8.34
CA LEU A 49 -12.32 11.96 6.95
C LEU A 49 -12.10 13.47 6.89
N ARG A 50 -11.30 13.91 5.92
CA ARG A 50 -11.04 15.32 5.64
C ARG A 50 -11.04 15.58 4.14
N LEU A 51 -11.61 16.72 3.74
CA LEU A 51 -11.52 17.23 2.38
C LEU A 51 -10.13 17.83 2.17
N ARG A 52 -9.46 17.46 1.08
CA ARG A 52 -8.12 17.96 0.73
C ARG A 52 -8.14 18.99 -0.40
N CYS A 53 -9.25 19.05 -1.13
CA CYS A 53 -9.42 19.83 -2.35
C CYS A 53 -10.83 20.43 -2.38
N ARG A 54 -11.08 21.35 -3.31
CA ARG A 54 -12.39 22.00 -3.48
C ARG A 54 -13.43 21.07 -4.09
N ASP A 55 -13.01 20.16 -4.97
CA ASP A 55 -13.90 19.19 -5.63
C ASP A 55 -14.22 17.96 -4.78
N CYS A 56 -13.62 17.90 -3.58
CA CYS A 56 -13.77 16.80 -2.66
C CYS A 56 -15.10 17.00 -1.91
N PHE A 57 -15.96 15.99 -1.86
CA PHE A 57 -17.25 16.07 -1.16
C PHE A 57 -17.50 14.82 -0.31
N PHE A 58 -18.40 14.96 0.68
CA PHE A 58 -18.83 13.86 1.52
C PHE A 58 -20.01 13.14 0.89
N GLU A 59 -19.96 11.81 0.90
CA GLU A 59 -21.05 10.95 0.43
C GLU A 59 -21.28 9.83 1.43
N ARG A 60 -22.53 9.51 1.74
CA ARG A 60 -22.89 8.45 2.68
C ARG A 60 -23.53 7.30 1.91
N ARG A 61 -22.88 6.14 1.89
CA ARG A 61 -23.37 4.90 1.25
C ARG A 61 -23.42 3.80 2.31
N ASP A 62 -24.55 3.12 2.44
CA ASP A 62 -24.71 1.97 3.36
C ASP A 62 -24.23 2.24 4.80
N ASN A 63 -24.61 3.40 5.34
CA ASN A 63 -24.21 3.87 6.68
C ASN A 63 -22.71 4.12 6.89
N ARG A 64 -21.91 4.10 5.82
CA ARG A 64 -20.49 4.45 5.84
C ARG A 64 -20.24 5.79 5.15
N LEU A 65 -19.46 6.66 5.78
CA LEU A 65 -19.09 7.93 5.19
C LEU A 65 -17.88 7.77 4.27
N TYR A 66 -17.94 8.40 3.10
CA TYR A 66 -16.87 8.45 2.10
C TYR A 66 -16.53 9.90 1.78
N VAL A 67 -15.29 10.11 1.35
CA VAL A 67 -14.90 11.33 0.65
C VAL A 67 -14.64 10.92 -0.78
N GLU A 68 -15.40 11.49 -1.69
CA GLU A 68 -15.25 11.32 -3.12
C GLU A 68 -14.64 12.56 -3.74
N CYS A 69 -13.94 12.35 -4.85
CA CYS A 69 -13.28 13.40 -5.59
C CYS A 69 -13.32 13.06 -7.07
N LYS A 70 -13.87 13.97 -7.88
CA LYS A 70 -13.98 13.79 -9.33
C LYS A 70 -12.63 13.97 -10.03
N THR A 71 -11.80 14.91 -9.55
CA THR A 71 -10.52 15.27 -10.16
C THR A 71 -9.38 14.34 -9.76
N HIS A 72 -9.26 14.02 -8.47
CA HIS A 72 -8.14 13.26 -7.93
C HIS A 72 -8.57 12.00 -7.17
N ALA A 73 -8.36 10.83 -7.78
CA ALA A 73 -8.64 9.54 -7.16
C ALA A 73 -7.86 9.30 -5.85
N ARG A 74 -6.69 9.94 -5.65
CA ARG A 74 -5.88 9.83 -4.42
C ARG A 74 -6.55 10.46 -3.19
N HIS A 75 -7.58 11.28 -3.38
CA HIS A 75 -8.32 11.90 -2.27
C HIS A 75 -9.45 11.02 -1.74
N ARG A 76 -9.78 9.94 -2.46
CA ARG A 76 -10.83 9.00 -2.08
C ARG A 76 -10.53 8.37 -0.72
N GLN A 77 -11.40 8.63 0.24
CA GLN A 77 -11.28 8.10 1.60
C GLN A 77 -12.58 7.42 2.01
N ALA A 78 -12.48 6.43 2.89
CA ALA A 78 -13.62 5.74 3.45
C ALA A 78 -13.52 5.71 4.97
N GLN A 79 -14.63 5.84 5.66
CA GLN A 79 -14.68 5.70 7.11
C GLN A 79 -14.29 4.29 7.52
N ILE A 80 -13.54 4.15 8.60
CA ILE A 80 -13.36 2.83 9.21
C ILE A 80 -14.70 2.42 9.83
N MET A 81 -15.28 1.31 9.36
CA MET A 81 -16.36 0.63 10.07
C MET A 81 -15.72 -0.32 11.08
N THR A 82 -15.38 0.18 12.26
CA THR A 82 -15.08 -0.71 13.39
C THR A 82 -16.30 -0.74 14.29
N GLU A 83 -16.65 -1.94 14.74
CA GLU A 83 -17.47 -2.13 15.94
C GLU A 83 -16.92 -1.20 17.05
N PRO A 84 -17.76 -0.46 17.78
CA PRO A 84 -17.26 0.30 18.92
C PRO A 84 -16.49 -0.66 19.85
N ARG A 85 -15.20 -0.36 20.09
CA ARG A 85 -14.27 -1.22 20.86
C ARG A 85 -14.79 -1.53 22.28
N THR A 86 -15.73 -0.74 22.76
CA THR A 86 -16.59 -1.07 23.89
C THR A 86 -18.00 -1.33 23.38
N PRO A 87 -18.59 -2.52 23.55
CA PRO A 87 -20.05 -2.61 23.53
C PRO A 87 -20.57 -1.61 24.55
N TRP A 88 -21.66 -0.92 24.27
CA TRP A 88 -22.26 0.10 25.14
C TRP A 88 -22.69 -0.48 26.50
N ARG A 89 -21.74 -0.83 27.37
CA ARG A 89 -21.98 -1.03 28.80
C ARG A 89 -21.93 0.36 29.40
N PHE A 90 -23.11 0.95 29.53
CA PHE A 90 -23.34 2.17 30.28
C PHE A 90 -22.67 2.01 31.67
N ARG A 91 -21.46 2.57 31.88
CA ARG A 91 -20.68 2.32 33.10
C ARG A 91 -21.25 3.03 34.34
N ARG A 92 -22.35 3.77 34.23
CA ARG A 92 -23.04 4.39 35.38
C ARG A 92 -24.53 4.16 35.28
N LYS A 93 -25.16 3.73 36.37
CA LYS A 93 -26.61 3.86 36.50
C LYS A 93 -26.89 5.37 36.53
N ILE A 94 -27.52 5.93 35.48
CA ILE A 94 -28.14 7.26 35.54
C ILE A 94 -29.36 7.10 36.41
N TRP A 95 -29.15 7.10 37.71
CA TRP A 95 -30.21 7.32 38.66
C TRP A 95 -29.64 8.25 39.71
N LYS A 96 -30.46 9.26 40.03
CA LYS A 96 -30.37 10.18 41.15
C LYS A 96 -29.63 11.50 40.83
N HIS A 97 -30.47 12.52 40.66
CA HIS A 97 -30.20 13.96 40.79
C HIS A 97 -29.64 14.70 39.57
N VAL A 98 -30.44 14.83 38.52
CA VAL A 98 -30.49 16.10 37.79
C VAL A 98 -31.85 16.70 38.14
N ARG A 99 -31.85 17.64 39.09
CA ARG A 99 -33.03 18.41 39.48
C ARG A 99 -33.03 19.63 38.57
N TRP A 100 -33.95 19.66 37.62
CA TRP A 100 -34.23 20.86 36.85
C TRP A 100 -35.11 21.76 37.72
N TYR A 101 -34.49 22.70 38.43
CA TYR A 101 -35.13 23.92 38.90
C TYR A 101 -34.26 25.09 38.46
#